data_AF-A0A7V0V0G1-F1
#
_entry.id   AF-A0A7V0V0G1-F1
#
_cell.length_a   1.000
_cell.length_b   1.000
_cell.length_c   1.000
_cell.angle_alpha   90.00
_cell.angle_beta   90.00
_cell.angle_gamma   90.00
#
_symmetry.space_group_name_H-M   'P 1'
#
loop_
_entity.id
_entity.type
_entity.pdbx_description
1 polymer ?
#
loop_
_entity_poly.entity_id
_entity_poly.type
_entity_poly.pdbx_seq_one_letter_code
_entity_poly.pdbx_strand_id
1 'polypeptide(L)'
;MHEPVVDGLEEYLAGTLAGRRLTEFEQHLAGCGECRRLLSALPAQQALLGALRPPRPVSPAPGFYARVMERIEARRASSIWAAFLEPAFGRRLSYAALALLVVLSVAVWNGPGQPVIDESNPMAVFAIELPEANGADPGHDRAVVLTHLVSMSGGDEVASLPVSSD
;
A
#
# COMPACT_ATOMS: atom_id res chain seq x y z
N MET A 1 23.09 16.53 17.71
CA MET A 1 22.44 16.66 19.03
C MET A 1 22.28 15.25 19.58
N HIS A 2 22.76 14.97 20.80
CA HIS A 2 22.77 13.61 21.35
C HIS A 2 21.39 13.21 21.87
N GLU A 3 20.97 11.99 21.55
CA GLU A 3 19.66 11.38 21.87
C GLU A 3 19.18 11.59 23.32
N PRO A 4 20.00 11.35 24.38
CA PRO A 4 19.55 11.57 25.76
C PRO A 4 19.22 13.02 26.09
N VAL A 5 19.76 13.98 25.33
CA VAL A 5 19.45 15.40 25.49
C VAL A 5 18.17 15.77 24.74
N VAL A 6 17.89 15.14 23.59
CA VAL A 6 16.68 15.42 22.80
C VAL A 6 15.43 14.99 23.56
N ASP A 7 15.44 13.80 24.14
CA ASP A 7 14.25 13.18 24.74
C ASP A 7 13.80 13.79 26.06
N GLY A 8 14.65 14.57 26.72
CA GLY A 8 14.36 15.16 28.03
C GLY A 8 14.56 16.66 28.10
N LEU A 9 14.83 17.34 26.97
CA LEU A 9 15.13 18.77 26.97
C LEU A 9 13.94 19.58 27.46
N GLU A 10 12.74 19.32 26.94
CA GLU A 10 11.56 20.12 27.27
C GLU A 10 11.18 19.97 28.74
N GLU A 11 11.20 18.75 29.28
CA GLU A 11 10.93 18.48 30.68
C GLU A 11 12.02 19.03 31.60
N TYR A 12 13.30 18.97 31.20
CA TYR A 12 14.39 19.57 31.95
C TYR A 12 14.24 21.09 32.03
N LEU A 13 13.97 21.74 30.89
CA LEU A 13 13.75 23.17 30.78
C LEU A 13 12.44 23.63 31.46
N ALA A 14 11.41 22.78 31.52
CA ALA A 14 10.17 23.02 32.25
C ALA A 14 10.30 22.75 33.76
N GLY A 15 11.40 22.16 34.21
CA GLY A 15 11.62 21.75 35.61
C GLY A 15 10.74 20.56 36.04
N THR A 16 10.21 19.79 35.09
CA THR A 16 9.33 18.63 35.33
C THR A 16 10.06 17.29 35.21
N LEU A 17 11.32 17.29 34.74
CA LEU A 17 12.15 16.08 34.67
C LEU A 17 12.55 15.64 36.10
N ALA A 18 12.25 14.39 36.45
CA ALA A 18 12.44 13.89 37.80
C ALA A 18 12.99 12.46 37.85
N GLY A 19 13.57 12.11 39.00
CA GLY A 19 14.07 10.77 39.30
C GLY A 19 15.26 10.37 38.43
N ARG A 20 15.31 9.09 38.04
CA ARG A 20 16.43 8.50 37.31
C ARG A 20 16.79 9.24 36.02
N ARG A 21 15.78 9.71 35.28
CA ARG A 21 15.96 10.43 34.02
C ARG A 21 16.69 11.77 34.21
N LEU A 22 16.42 12.47 35.30
CA LEU A 22 17.15 13.71 35.63
C LEU A 22 18.62 13.42 35.90
N THR A 23 18.91 12.37 36.68
CA THR A 23 20.30 11.98 36.99
C THR A 23 21.08 11.56 35.75
N GLU A 24 20.47 10.77 34.86
CA GLU A 24 21.09 10.37 33.58
C GLU A 24 21.37 11.59 32.68
N PHE A 25 20.43 12.53 32.63
CA PHE A 25 20.57 13.77 31.87
C PHE A 25 21.70 14.66 32.42
N GLU A 26 21.75 14.86 33.75
CA GLU A 26 22.81 15.63 34.41
C GLU A 26 24.19 14.97 34.27
N GLN A 27 24.25 13.64 34.36
CA GLN A 27 25.48 12.88 34.14
C GLN A 27 25.98 13.07 32.69
N HIS A 28 25.09 13.07 31.70
CA HIS A 28 25.45 13.37 30.32
C HIS A 28 25.95 14.81 30.15
N LEU A 29 25.29 15.80 30.76
CA LEU A 29 25.74 17.20 30.72
C LEU A 29 27.10 17.40 31.40
N ALA A 30 27.42 16.61 32.43
CA ALA A 30 28.73 16.59 33.06
C ALA A 30 29.81 16.03 32.11
N GLY A 31 29.48 15.01 31.32
CA GLY A 31 30.39 14.36 30.37
C GLY A 31 30.53 15.04 29.00
N CYS A 32 29.54 15.82 28.55
CA CYS A 32 29.52 16.40 27.21
C CYS A 32 29.55 17.95 27.23
N GLY A 33 30.70 18.54 26.87
CA GLY A 33 30.84 19.99 26.78
C GLY A 33 30.06 20.64 25.63
N GLU A 34 29.78 19.91 24.56
CA GLU A 34 28.96 20.40 23.44
C GLU A 34 27.51 20.64 23.88
N CYS A 35 26.88 19.63 24.49
CA CYS A 35 25.52 19.74 25.01
C CYS A 35 25.42 20.85 26.07
N ARG A 36 26.42 21.00 26.95
CA ARG A 36 26.44 22.08 27.95
C ARG A 36 26.43 23.48 27.33
N ARG A 37 27.22 23.70 26.27
CA ARG A 37 27.26 25.00 25.56
C ARG A 37 25.93 25.29 24.85
N LEU A 38 25.31 24.27 24.26
CA LEU A 38 24.00 24.43 23.62
C LEU A 38 22.93 24.80 24.66
N LEU A 39 22.91 24.11 25.80
CA LEU A 39 21.94 24.37 26.86
C LEU A 39 22.17 25.69 27.58
N SER A 40 23.41 26.19 27.69
CA SER A 40 23.67 27.44 28.43
C SER A 40 22.99 28.69 27.83
N ALA A 41 22.63 28.65 26.55
CA ALA A 41 21.94 29.75 25.87
C ALA A 41 20.41 29.73 26.02
N LEU A 42 19.82 28.58 26.36
CA LEU A 42 18.36 28.37 26.40
C LEU A 42 17.66 29.03 27.60
N PRO A 43 18.22 29.04 28.83
CA PRO A 43 17.57 29.70 29.98
C PRO A 43 17.31 31.19 29.76
N ALA A 44 18.22 31.89 29.08
CA ALA A 44 18.03 33.31 28.75
C ALA A 44 16.84 33.52 27.82
N GLN A 45 16.64 32.63 26.84
CA GLN A 45 15.49 32.66 25.93
C GLN A 45 14.19 32.31 26.65
N GLN A 46 14.22 31.33 27.55
CA GLN A 46 13.06 30.99 28.38
C GLN A 46 12.65 32.13 29.30
N ALA A 47 13.60 32.87 29.87
CA ALA A 47 13.30 34.03 30.70
C ALA A 47 12.57 35.12 29.91
N LEU A 48 12.99 35.38 28.66
CA LEU A 48 12.31 36.32 27.76
C LEU A 48 10.88 35.88 27.43
N LEU A 49 10.68 34.59 27.12
CA LEU A 49 9.34 34.04 26.87
C LEU A 49 8.48 34.04 28.15
N GLY A 50 9.09 33.78 29.30
CA GLY A 50 8.45 33.87 30.61
C GLY A 50 7.97 35.28 30.94
N ALA A 51 8.72 36.31 30.52
CA ALA A 51 8.31 37.70 30.69
C ALA A 51 7.06 38.08 29.85
N LEU A 52 6.81 37.36 28.75
CA LEU A 52 5.60 37.53 27.94
C LEU A 52 4.39 36.78 28.52
N ARG A 53 4.60 35.87 29.47
CA ARG A 53 3.51 35.09 30.07
C ARG A 53 2.66 36.04 30.93
N PRO A 54 1.33 36.06 30.73
CA PRO A 54 0.47 36.87 31.56
C PRO A 54 0.53 36.40 33.03
N PRO A 55 0.44 37.32 34.01
CA PRO A 55 0.55 36.99 35.43
C PRO A 55 -0.59 36.13 35.95
N ARG A 56 -1.68 35.98 35.17
CA ARG A 56 -2.80 35.09 35.46
C ARG A 56 -3.12 34.27 34.21
N PRO A 57 -3.56 33.01 34.37
CA PRO A 57 -4.04 32.23 33.23
C PRO A 57 -5.20 32.96 32.57
N VAL A 58 -4.99 33.38 31.31
CA VAL A 58 -6.00 34.08 30.52
C VAL A 58 -6.82 33.02 29.81
N SER A 59 -8.11 32.94 30.15
CA SER A 59 -9.06 32.12 29.40
C SER A 59 -9.46 32.83 28.11
N PRO A 60 -9.63 32.12 26.99
CA PRO A 60 -10.13 32.73 25.76
C PRO A 60 -11.53 33.34 26.00
N ALA A 61 -11.84 34.40 25.25
CA ALA A 61 -13.16 35.02 25.31
C ALA A 61 -14.28 34.02 24.95
N PRO A 62 -15.49 34.18 25.49
CA PRO A 62 -16.64 33.37 25.11
C PRO A 62 -16.82 33.29 23.59
N GLY A 63 -17.17 32.10 23.08
CA GLY A 63 -17.33 31.87 21.65
C GLY A 63 -16.04 31.86 20.82
N PHE A 64 -14.85 31.94 21.43
CA PHE A 64 -13.58 31.76 20.72
C PHE A 64 -13.51 30.40 20.00
N TYR A 65 -13.80 29.31 20.70
CA TYR A 65 -13.78 27.97 20.12
C TYR A 65 -14.79 27.81 18.99
N ALA A 66 -15.99 28.37 19.13
CA ALA A 66 -16.99 28.37 18.06
C ALA A 66 -16.46 29.06 16.79
N ARG A 67 -15.84 30.24 16.93
CA ARG A 67 -15.22 30.98 15.82
C ARG A 67 -14.05 30.25 15.18
N VAL A 68 -13.24 29.55 15.98
CA VAL A 68 -12.13 28.73 15.47
C VAL A 68 -12.66 27.54 14.68
N MET A 69 -13.63 26.81 15.21
CA MET A 69 -14.25 25.67 14.55
C MET A 69 -14.93 26.07 13.24
N GLU A 70 -15.71 27.16 13.26
CA GLU A 70 -16.33 27.73 12.07
C GLU A 70 -15.29 28.05 10.99
N ARG A 71 -14.15 28.64 11.37
CA ARG A 71 -13.08 28.97 10.41
C ARG A 71 -12.35 27.73 9.87
N ILE A 72 -12.19 26.69 10.69
CA ILE A 72 -11.63 25.40 10.26
C ILE A 72 -12.56 24.75 9.25
N GLU A 73 -13.85 24.71 9.54
CA GLU A 73 -14.87 24.13 8.66
C GLU A 73 -14.99 24.90 7.34
N ALA A 74 -15.01 26.23 7.39
CA ALA A 74 -15.05 27.07 6.19
C ALA A 74 -13.84 26.84 5.27
N ARG A 75 -12.64 26.66 5.84
CA ARG A 75 -11.44 26.30 5.06
C ARG A 75 -11.44 24.85 4.58
N ARG A 76 -12.06 23.94 5.32
CA ARG A 76 -12.21 22.53 4.90
C ARG A 76 -13.19 22.41 3.73
N ALA A 77 -14.23 23.24 3.71
CA ALA A 77 -15.21 23.30 2.63
C ALA A 77 -14.62 23.80 1.30
N SER A 78 -13.48 24.50 1.29
CA SER A 78 -12.77 24.84 0.04
C SER A 78 -11.85 23.72 -0.47
N SER A 79 -11.97 22.50 0.07
CA SER A 79 -11.22 21.33 -0.40
C SER A 79 -11.73 20.87 -1.77
N ILE A 80 -10.86 20.21 -2.54
CA ILE A 80 -11.10 19.66 -3.89
C ILE A 80 -12.41 18.84 -3.96
N TRP A 81 -12.83 18.26 -2.82
CA TRP A 81 -14.12 17.58 -2.66
C TRP A 81 -15.35 18.47 -2.92
N ALA A 82 -15.31 19.77 -2.60
CA ALA A 82 -16.43 20.67 -2.87
C ALA A 82 -16.67 20.90 -4.37
N ALA A 83 -15.62 20.89 -5.19
CA ALA A 83 -15.76 20.95 -6.65
C ALA A 83 -16.35 19.65 -7.22
N PHE A 84 -16.13 18.52 -6.56
CA PHE A 84 -16.74 17.23 -6.92
C PHE A 84 -18.21 17.14 -6.47
N LEU A 85 -18.57 17.76 -5.34
CA LEU A 85 -19.93 17.84 -4.81
C LEU A 85 -20.76 18.98 -5.43
N GLU A 86 -20.18 19.80 -6.31
CA GLU A 86 -20.92 20.84 -7.01
C GLU A 86 -21.97 20.21 -7.95
N PRO A 87 -23.27 20.58 -7.81
CA PRO A 87 -24.36 19.92 -8.52
C PRO A 87 -24.25 20.01 -10.04
N ALA A 88 -23.54 21.01 -10.57
CA ALA A 88 -23.27 21.14 -11.99
C ALA A 88 -22.24 20.10 -12.49
N PHE A 89 -21.21 19.78 -11.70
CA PHE A 89 -20.20 18.79 -12.05
C PHE A 89 -20.78 17.37 -11.94
N GLY A 90 -21.53 17.09 -10.87
CA GLY A 90 -22.21 15.80 -10.69
C GLY A 90 -23.17 15.47 -11.84
N ARG A 91 -23.95 16.45 -12.31
CA ARG A 91 -24.87 16.26 -13.45
C ARG A 91 -24.15 16.01 -14.78
N ARG A 92 -23.02 16.69 -15.03
CA ARG A 92 -22.20 16.45 -16.22
C ARG A 92 -21.56 15.06 -16.20
N LEU A 93 -21.06 14.66 -15.03
CA LEU A 93 -20.47 13.34 -14.82
C LEU A 93 -21.51 12.23 -14.98
N SER A 94 -22.73 12.41 -14.46
CA SER A 94 -23.81 11.42 -14.63
C SER A 94 -24.21 11.25 -16.09
N TYR A 95 -24.28 12.33 -16.87
CA TYR A 95 -24.55 12.23 -18.31
C TYR A 95 -23.40 11.56 -19.08
N ALA A 96 -22.15 11.87 -18.74
CA ALA A 96 -20.99 11.22 -19.34
C ALA A 96 -20.95 9.71 -19.04
N ALA A 97 -21.23 9.32 -17.78
CA ALA A 97 -21.31 7.92 -17.38
C ALA A 97 -22.47 7.18 -18.07
N LEU A 98 -23.64 7.80 -18.18
CA LEU A 98 -24.77 7.24 -18.93
C LEU A 98 -24.45 7.09 -20.41
N ALA A 99 -23.84 8.11 -21.02
CA ALA A 99 -23.42 8.04 -22.43
C ALA A 99 -22.40 6.92 -22.65
N LEU A 100 -21.41 6.79 -21.76
CA LEU A 100 -20.43 5.71 -21.80
C LEU A 100 -21.11 4.34 -21.66
N LEU A 101 -22.05 4.20 -20.72
CA LEU A 101 -22.79 2.95 -20.51
C LEU A 101 -23.61 2.60 -21.76
N VAL A 102 -24.26 3.56 -22.39
CA VAL A 102 -24.97 3.36 -23.66
C VAL A 102 -24.00 2.91 -24.75
N VAL A 103 -22.84 3.57 -24.89
CA VAL A 103 -21.82 3.18 -25.88
C VAL A 103 -21.32 1.76 -25.64
N LEU A 104 -20.99 1.39 -24.39
CA LEU A 104 -20.56 0.05 -24.03
C LEU A 104 -21.66 -0.99 -24.26
N SER A 105 -22.90 -0.65 -23.93
CA SER A 105 -24.06 -1.52 -24.16
C SER A 105 -24.30 -1.76 -25.65
N VAL A 106 -24.19 -0.73 -26.47
CA VAL A 106 -24.25 -0.83 -27.94
C VAL A 106 -23.07 -1.65 -28.46
N ALA A 107 -21.87 -1.44 -27.95
CA ALA A 107 -20.69 -2.21 -28.33
C ALA A 107 -20.83 -3.71 -27.98
N VAL A 108 -21.43 -4.05 -26.84
CA VAL A 108 -21.72 -5.44 -26.47
C VAL A 108 -22.78 -6.06 -27.38
N TRP A 109 -23.83 -5.32 -27.72
CA TRP A 109 -24.89 -5.83 -28.61
C TRP A 109 -24.47 -5.96 -30.08
N ASN A 110 -23.62 -5.06 -30.56
CA ASN A 110 -23.15 -5.03 -31.96
C ASN A 110 -21.78 -5.68 -32.14
N GLY A 111 -21.10 -6.04 -31.05
CA GLY A 111 -19.87 -6.80 -31.11
C GLY A 111 -20.17 -8.13 -31.79
N PRO A 112 -19.43 -8.52 -32.85
CA PRO A 112 -19.61 -9.83 -33.41
C PRO A 112 -19.35 -10.83 -32.28
N GLY A 113 -20.28 -11.76 -32.07
CA GLY A 113 -20.12 -12.89 -31.14
C GLY A 113 -19.03 -13.84 -31.64
N GLN A 114 -17.83 -13.33 -31.90
CA GLN A 114 -16.65 -14.11 -32.18
C GLN A 114 -16.36 -14.86 -30.88
N PRO A 115 -16.38 -16.21 -30.87
CA PRO A 115 -15.77 -16.92 -29.78
C PRO A 115 -14.34 -16.41 -29.69
N VAL A 116 -13.95 -15.91 -28.51
CA VAL A 116 -12.61 -15.41 -28.23
C VAL A 116 -11.65 -16.61 -28.25
N ILE A 117 -11.35 -17.13 -29.44
CA ILE A 117 -10.09 -17.81 -29.71
C ILE A 117 -9.13 -16.68 -30.07
N ASP A 118 -8.78 -15.92 -29.04
CA ASP A 118 -7.70 -14.97 -29.08
C ASP A 118 -6.41 -15.78 -29.03
N GLU A 119 -5.52 -15.55 -30.00
CA GLU A 119 -4.20 -16.17 -30.09
C GLU A 119 -3.34 -15.88 -28.83
N SER A 120 -3.73 -14.86 -28.05
CA SER A 120 -3.14 -14.55 -26.73
C SER A 120 -3.79 -15.28 -25.55
N ASN A 121 -4.80 -16.12 -25.78
CA ASN A 121 -5.37 -16.98 -24.74
C ASN A 121 -4.45 -18.19 -24.51
N PRO A 122 -3.71 -18.26 -23.38
CA PRO A 122 -2.78 -19.36 -23.15
C PRO A 122 -3.48 -20.72 -23.09
N MET A 123 -4.80 -20.76 -22.82
CA MET A 123 -5.57 -22.00 -22.79
C MET A 123 -5.88 -22.56 -24.20
N ALA A 124 -5.86 -21.73 -25.25
CA ALA A 124 -6.11 -22.18 -26.62
C ALA A 124 -4.88 -22.89 -27.21
N VAL A 125 -3.67 -22.44 -26.84
CA VAL A 125 -2.40 -23.07 -27.27
C VAL A 125 -2.28 -24.49 -26.72
N PHE A 126 -2.64 -24.72 -25.44
CA PHE A 126 -2.65 -26.06 -24.85
C PHE A 126 -3.69 -27.00 -25.47
N ALA A 127 -4.78 -26.48 -26.03
CA ALA A 127 -5.82 -27.28 -26.66
C ALA A 127 -5.43 -27.82 -28.06
N ILE A 128 -4.47 -27.19 -28.73
CA ILE A 128 -3.97 -27.64 -30.05
C ILE A 128 -2.97 -28.79 -29.89
N GLU A 129 -2.28 -28.88 -28.76
CA GLU A 129 -1.26 -29.90 -28.48
C GLU A 129 -1.80 -31.12 -27.72
N LEU A 130 -3.06 -31.13 -27.31
CA LEU A 130 -3.69 -32.31 -26.71
C LEU A 130 -4.04 -33.31 -27.83
N PRO A 131 -3.52 -34.56 -27.77
CA PRO A 131 -3.96 -35.61 -28.68
C PRO A 131 -5.48 -35.78 -28.57
N GLU A 132 -6.14 -36.11 -29.69
CA GLU A 132 -7.57 -36.42 -29.67
C GLU A 132 -7.88 -37.42 -28.55
N ALA A 133 -8.93 -37.16 -27.76
CA ALA A 133 -9.26 -37.97 -26.61
C ALA A 133 -9.52 -39.43 -27.04
N ASN A 134 -8.82 -40.38 -26.40
CA ASN A 134 -8.96 -41.82 -26.65
C ASN A 134 -10.46 -42.23 -26.65
N GLY A 135 -10.90 -42.94 -27.69
CA GLY A 135 -12.28 -43.37 -27.88
C GLY A 135 -13.10 -42.55 -28.88
N ALA A 136 -12.56 -41.47 -29.46
CA ALA A 136 -13.23 -40.72 -30.54
C ALA A 136 -13.15 -41.42 -31.91
N ASP A 137 -12.00 -42.04 -32.22
CA ASP A 137 -11.82 -42.88 -33.41
C ASP A 137 -11.08 -44.19 -33.07
N PRO A 138 -11.79 -45.33 -33.01
CA PRO A 138 -11.19 -46.64 -32.79
C PRO A 138 -10.11 -47.00 -33.83
N GLY A 139 -10.18 -46.37 -35.02
CA GLY A 139 -9.25 -46.53 -36.12
C GLY A 139 -7.87 -45.92 -35.86
N HIS A 140 -7.83 -44.76 -35.22
CA HIS A 140 -6.62 -44.07 -34.79
C HIS A 140 -6.00 -44.73 -33.55
N ASP A 141 -6.83 -45.06 -32.57
CA ASP A 141 -6.39 -45.67 -31.30
C ASP A 141 -5.64 -46.99 -31.52
N ARG A 142 -6.15 -47.85 -32.41
CA ARG A 142 -5.46 -49.10 -32.78
C ARG A 142 -4.13 -48.84 -33.48
N ALA A 143 -4.01 -47.79 -34.30
CA ALA A 143 -2.79 -47.49 -35.04
C ALA A 143 -1.68 -47.06 -34.08
N VAL A 144 -2.00 -46.20 -33.11
CA VAL A 144 -1.08 -45.76 -32.05
C VAL A 144 -0.61 -46.96 -31.22
N VAL A 145 -1.52 -47.82 -30.76
CA VAL A 145 -1.17 -49.03 -29.98
C VAL A 145 -0.26 -49.97 -30.79
N LEU A 146 -0.58 -50.21 -32.06
CA LEU A 146 0.24 -51.08 -32.92
C LEU A 146 1.65 -50.50 -33.14
N THR A 147 1.78 -49.18 -33.31
CA THR A 147 3.10 -48.55 -33.43
C THR A 147 3.94 -48.67 -32.16
N HIS A 148 3.32 -48.55 -30.99
CA HIS A 148 4.02 -48.74 -29.71
C HIS A 148 4.45 -50.19 -29.51
N LEU A 149 3.61 -51.17 -29.86
CA LEU A 149 3.96 -52.59 -29.78
C LEU A 149 5.09 -52.96 -30.74
N VAL A 150 5.09 -52.41 -31.96
CA VAL A 150 6.20 -52.59 -32.92
C VAL A 150 7.48 -51.91 -32.41
N SER A 151 7.39 -50.73 -31.79
CA SER A 151 8.55 -50.08 -31.18
C SER A 151 9.12 -50.84 -29.99
N MET A 152 8.27 -51.50 -29.19
CA MET A 152 8.70 -52.35 -28.08
C MET A 152 9.23 -53.71 -28.57
N SER A 153 8.71 -54.25 -29.68
CA SER A 153 9.21 -55.50 -30.26
C SER A 153 10.45 -55.31 -31.13
N GLY A 154 10.77 -54.08 -31.54
CA GLY A 154 11.96 -53.73 -32.34
C GLY A 154 13.19 -53.34 -31.51
N GLY A 155 13.07 -53.32 -30.19
CA GLY A 155 14.16 -53.04 -29.24
C GLY A 155 14.62 -54.29 -28.50
N ASP A 156 15.05 -55.31 -29.24
CA ASP A 156 15.77 -56.45 -28.65
C ASP A 156 17.26 -56.08 -28.52
N GLU A 157 17.60 -55.33 -27.47
CA GLU A 157 18.97 -55.31 -26.96
C GLU A 157 18.95 -55.40 -25.43
N VAL A 158 19.42 -56.55 -24.96
CA VAL A 158 19.43 -57.01 -23.59
C VAL A 158 20.41 -56.16 -22.76
N ALA A 159 19.91 -55.43 -21.77
CA ALA A 159 20.76 -54.83 -20.73
C ALA A 159 20.22 -55.21 -19.34
N SER A 160 20.71 -56.36 -18.87
CA SER A 160 20.77 -56.85 -17.50
C SER A 160 20.44 -55.86 -16.38
N LEU A 161 19.33 -56.10 -15.67
CA LEU A 161 19.14 -55.57 -14.32
C LEU A 161 19.90 -56.47 -13.31
N PRO A 162 20.79 -55.92 -12.46
CA PRO A 162 21.31 -56.68 -11.33
C PRO A 162 20.18 -56.88 -10.31
N VAL A 163 19.88 -58.15 -10.04
CA VAL A 163 19.10 -58.56 -8.88
C VAL A 163 19.94 -58.24 -7.63
N SER A 164 19.40 -57.42 -6.74
CA SER A 164 19.94 -57.24 -5.39
C SER A 164 18.85 -57.55 -4.39
N SER A 165 19.12 -58.60 -3.63
CA SER A 165 18.44 -59.04 -2.42
C SER A 165 18.59 -58.00 -1.30
N ASP A 166 17.48 -57.59 -0.68
CA ASP A 166 17.08 -57.89 0.71
C ASP A 166 15.79 -57.11 1.04
#